data_AF-A0A955TNR8-F1
#
_entry.id   AF-A0A955TNR8-F1
#
_cell.length_a   1.000
_cell.length_b   1.000
_cell.length_c   1.000
_cell.angle_alpha   90.00
_cell.angle_beta   90.00
_cell.angle_gamma   90.00
#
_symmetry.space_group_name_H-M   'P 1'
#
loop_
_entity.id
_entity.type
_entity.pdbx_description
1 polymer ?
#
loop_
_entity_poly.entity_id
_entity_poly.type
_entity_poly.pdbx_seq_one_letter_code
_entity_poly.pdbx_strand_id
1 'polypeptide(L)' 'MKDMTAIKQLSRKEKLQVMEAIWEDLSQEDHLVESPAWHESQLKETEQQVQAGTEQRFDWLEAKKELRKRFE' A
#
# COMPACT_ATOMS: atom_id res chain seq x y z
N MET A 1 12.54 19.47 -18.12
CA MET A 1 12.73 18.18 -17.41
C MET A 1 13.08 18.51 -15.98
N LYS A 2 12.32 18.06 -14.97
CA LYS A 2 12.69 18.31 -13.56
C LYS A 2 14.00 17.57 -13.27
N ASP A 3 14.98 18.29 -12.74
CA ASP A 3 16.30 17.75 -12.45
C ASP A 3 16.25 16.86 -11.19
N MET A 4 16.23 15.54 -11.40
CA MET A 4 16.22 14.56 -10.32
C MET A 4 17.61 14.30 -9.71
N THR A 5 18.67 14.92 -10.24
CA THR A 5 20.02 14.77 -9.68
C THR A 5 20.14 15.40 -8.28
N ALA A 6 19.32 16.42 -7.97
CA ALA A 6 19.22 17.02 -6.65
C ALA A 6 18.84 16.02 -5.55
N ILE A 7 18.00 15.02 -5.87
CA ILE A 7 17.62 13.96 -4.91
C ILE A 7 18.85 13.16 -4.47
N LYS A 8 19.84 12.97 -5.34
CA LYS A 8 21.05 12.20 -4.99
C LYS A 8 21.85 12.87 -3.87
N GLN A 9 21.84 14.20 -3.81
CA GLN A 9 22.57 15.00 -2.83
C GLN A 9 21.89 15.07 -1.45
N LEU A 10 20.62 14.70 -1.36
CA LEU A 10 19.89 14.68 -0.08
C LEU A 10 20.41 13.58 0.85
N SER A 11 20.45 13.88 2.13
CA SER A 11 20.63 12.88 3.19
C SER A 11 19.48 11.88 3.19
N ARG A 12 19.66 10.73 3.85
CA ARG A 12 18.59 9.72 3.97
C ARG A 12 17.33 10.29 4.63
N LYS A 13 17.49 11.15 5.65
CA LYS A 13 16.36 11.79 6.33
C LYS A 13 15.57 12.69 5.38
N GLU A 14 16.26 13.55 4.64
CA GLU A 14 15.62 14.46 3.68
C GLU A 14 14.93 13.69 2.55
N LYS A 15 15.54 12.59 2.06
CA LYS A 15 14.91 11.70 1.08
C LYS A 15 13.59 11.15 1.60
N LEU A 16 13.54 10.68 2.84
CA LEU A 16 12.31 10.16 3.45
C LEU A 16 11.24 11.26 3.59
N GLN A 17 11.63 12.48 4.00
CA GLN A 17 10.70 13.61 4.08
C GLN A 17 10.14 14.00 2.71
N VAL A 18 10.98 14.00 1.67
CA VAL A 18 10.53 14.25 0.29
C VAL A 18 9.61 13.12 -0.20
N MET A 19 9.93 11.86 0.09
CA MET A 19 9.05 10.74 -0.24
C MET A 19 7.68 10.89 0.42
N GLU A 20 7.64 11.27 1.69
CA GLU A 20 6.38 11.48 2.43
C GLU A 20 5.58 12.62 1.82
N ALA A 21 6.23 13.75 1.50
CA ALA A 21 5.56 14.89 0.88
C ALA A 21 5.00 14.56 -0.51
N ILE A 22 5.73 13.77 -1.30
CA ILE A 22 5.24 13.25 -2.59
C ILE A 22 4.07 12.29 -2.38
N TRP A 23 4.17 11.39 -1.40
CA TRP A 23 3.11 10.44 -1.10
C TRP A 23 1.82 11.13 -0.69
N GLU A 24 1.91 12.10 0.22
CA GLU A 24 0.77 12.92 0.65
C GLU A 24 0.12 13.62 -0.54
N ASP A 25 0.91 14.32 -1.37
CA ASP A 25 0.42 15.03 -2.56
C ASP A 25 -0.31 14.09 -3.54
N LEU A 26 0.29 12.93 -3.85
CA LEU A 26 -0.31 11.94 -4.75
C LEU A 26 -1.59 11.29 -4.17
N SER A 27 -1.65 11.10 -2.85
CA SER A 27 -2.80 10.47 -2.18
C SER A 27 -4.05 11.36 -2.11
N GLN A 28 -3.92 12.67 -2.34
CA GLN A 28 -5.08 13.57 -2.38
C GLN A 28 -5.93 13.36 -3.65
N GLU A 29 -5.35 12.77 -4.69
CA GLU A 29 -5.98 12.55 -5.99
C GLU A 29 -6.28 11.06 -6.25
N ASP A 30 -6.70 10.32 -5.22
CA ASP A 30 -6.98 8.86 -5.28
C ASP A 30 -7.96 8.45 -6.40
N HIS A 31 -8.80 9.38 -6.87
CA HIS A 31 -9.74 9.17 -7.97
C HIS A 31 -9.10 9.15 -9.37
N LEU A 32 -7.84 9.60 -9.50
CA LEU A 32 -7.10 9.58 -10.77
C LEU A 32 -6.56 8.19 -11.13
N VAL A 33 -6.53 7.27 -10.16
CA VAL A 33 -6.10 5.90 -10.38
C VAL A 33 -7.34 5.01 -10.44
N GLU A 34 -7.72 4.62 -11.66
CA GLU A 34 -8.80 3.65 -11.84
C GLU A 34 -8.43 2.31 -11.20
N SER A 35 -9.32 1.81 -10.34
CA SER A 35 -9.20 0.45 -9.82
C SER A 35 -9.25 -0.56 -10.98
N PRO A 36 -8.44 -1.63 -10.96
CA PRO A 36 -8.55 -2.70 -11.95
C PRO A 36 -9.96 -3.29 -11.99
N ALA A 37 -10.42 -3.72 -13.16
CA ALA A 37 -11.78 -4.26 -13.34
C ALA A 37 -12.10 -5.46 -12.43
N TRP A 38 -11.09 -6.22 -11.99
CA TRP A 38 -11.28 -7.36 -11.08
C TRP A 38 -11.49 -6.94 -9.62
N HIS A 39 -11.08 -5.72 -9.23
CA HIS A 39 -10.99 -5.30 -7.83
C HIS A 39 -12.36 -5.29 -7.14
N GLU A 40 -13.38 -4.75 -7.81
CA GLU A 40 -14.74 -4.69 -7.28
C GLU A 40 -15.30 -6.10 -6.96
N SER A 41 -15.06 -7.06 -7.84
CA SER A 41 -15.55 -8.43 -7.65
C SER A 41 -14.92 -9.10 -6.43
N GLN A 42 -13.61 -8.89 -6.22
CA GLN A 42 -12.89 -9.44 -5.06
C GLN A 42 -13.35 -8.78 -3.76
N LEU A 43 -13.55 -7.46 -3.74
CA LEU A 43 -14.06 -6.77 -2.54
C LEU A 43 -15.44 -7.29 -2.14
N LYS A 44 -16.36 -7.44 -3.11
CA LYS A 44 -17.70 -7.99 -2.87
C LYS A 44 -17.65 -9.42 -2.34
N GLU A 45 -16.78 -10.26 -2.90
CA GLU A 45 -16.58 -11.63 -2.43
C GLU A 45 -16.08 -11.67 -0.99
N THR A 46 -15.02 -10.90 -0.67
CA THR A 46 -14.48 -10.80 0.69
C THR A 46 -15.51 -10.26 1.68
N GLU A 47 -16.29 -9.23 1.32
CA GLU A 47 -17.36 -8.70 2.17
C GLU A 47 -18.41 -9.77 2.51
N GLN A 48 -18.83 -10.56 1.52
CA GLN A 48 -19.77 -11.66 1.73
C GLN A 48 -19.20 -12.73 2.66
N GLN A 49 -17.95 -13.14 2.46
CA GLN A 49 -17.28 -14.13 3.32
C GLN A 49 -17.09 -13.62 4.76
N VAL A 50 -16.81 -12.33 4.90
CA VAL A 50 -16.75 -11.66 6.21
C VAL A 50 -18.11 -11.71 6.91
N GLN A 51 -19.19 -11.37 6.22
CA GLN A 51 -20.54 -11.41 6.78
C GLN A 51 -21.00 -12.84 7.11
N ALA A 52 -20.59 -13.82 6.31
CA ALA A 52 -20.85 -15.24 6.54
C ALA A 52 -19.97 -15.84 7.65
N GLY A 53 -18.95 -15.13 8.13
CA GLY A 53 -18.00 -15.62 9.14
C GLY A 53 -17.03 -16.68 8.59
N THR A 54 -16.91 -16.80 7.27
CA THR A 54 -16.01 -17.76 6.60
C THR A 54 -14.67 -17.15 6.23
N GLU A 55 -14.54 -15.82 6.27
CA GLU A 55 -13.28 -15.14 6.02
C GLU A 55 -12.33 -15.27 7.22
N GLN A 56 -11.06 -15.62 6.94
CA GLN A 56 -10.04 -15.74 7.96
C GLN A 56 -9.37 -14.38 8.21
N ARG A 57 -9.51 -13.88 9.44
CA ARG A 57 -8.83 -12.65 9.87
C ARG A 57 -7.56 -13.00 10.63
N PHE A 58 -6.52 -12.22 10.39
CA PHE A 58 -5.26 -12.34 11.10
C PHE A 58 -4.90 -11.00 11.72
N ASP A 59 -4.27 -11.07 12.89
CA ASP A 59 -3.53 -9.93 13.39
C ASP A 59 -2.39 -9.59 12.42
N TRP A 60 -2.21 -8.31 12.15
CA TRP A 60 -1.25 -7.83 11.15
C TRP A 60 0.20 -8.18 11.49
N LEU A 61 0.57 -8.13 12.78
CA LEU A 61 1.92 -8.44 13.21
C LEU A 61 2.18 -9.94 13.11
N GLU A 62 1.21 -10.78 13.49
CA GLU A 62 1.34 -12.23 13.35
C GLU A 62 1.34 -12.67 11.88
N ALA A 63 0.50 -12.09 11.02
CA ALA A 63 0.52 -12.37 9.58
C ALA A 63 1.90 -12.07 8.96
N LYS A 64 2.49 -10.91 9.30
CA LYS A 64 3.85 -10.55 8.86
C LYS A 64 4.89 -11.55 9.35
N LYS A 65 4.80 -11.95 10.61
CA LYS A 65 5.74 -12.90 11.22
C LYS A 65 5.67 -14.29 10.55
N GLU A 66 4.47 -14.78 10.27
CA GLU A 66 4.29 -16.07 9.57
C GLU A 66 4.77 -16.01 8.12
N LEU A 67 4.52 -14.90 7.40
CA LEU A 67 5.05 -14.72 6.05
C LEU A 67 6.58 -14.73 6.01
N ARG A 68 7.23 -14.00 6.94
CA ARG A 68 8.69 -14.01 7.05
C ARG A 68 9.23 -15.42 7.32
N LYS A 69 8.69 -16.13 8.31
CA LYS A 69 9.09 -17.53 8.58
C LYS A 69 8.98 -18.46 7.36
N ARG A 70 8.02 -18.19 6.47
CA ARG A 70 7.75 -19.06 5.31
C ARG A 70 8.64 -18.77 4.12
N PHE A 71 9.13 -17.54 3.97
CA PHE A 71 9.77 -17.06 2.75
C PHE A 71 11.14 -16.38 2.94
N GLU A 72 11.54 -16.10 4.18
CA GLU A 72 12.93 -15.75 4.54
C GLU A 72 13.70 -17.01 4.96
#